data_AF-A0A0Q7T6Q3-F1
#
_entry.id   AF-A0A0Q7T6Q3-F1
#
_cell.length_a   1.000
_cell.length_b   1.000
_cell.length_c   1.000
_cell.angle_alpha   90.00
_cell.angle_beta   90.00
_cell.angle_gamma   90.00
#
_symmetry.space_group_name_H-M   'P 1'
#
loop_
_entity.id
_entity.type
_entity.pdbx_description
1 polymer ?
#
loop_
_entity_poly.entity_id
_entity_poly.type
_entity_poly.pdbx_seq_one_letter_code
_entity_poly.pdbx_strand_id
1 'polypeptide(L)'
;MNGAGAAFAAITEILTWAGLGAAAVFGAAALIVKLADGTWLPVRAVIIGDPDAADPSAREVVRWFGEDGVHEAPLTAELRAAAEGDEVMLHHRVGSRDDVRLDAHSPWPRLLGGVALASGGVGLLALVAQIAAMFAAG
;
A
#
# COMPACT_ATOMS: atom_id res chain seq x y z
N MET A 1 -26.19 -16.00 37.55
CA MET A 1 -26.07 -15.52 36.16
C MET A 1 -26.62 -16.59 35.24
N ASN A 2 -27.60 -16.27 34.40
CA ASN A 2 -28.23 -17.22 33.49
C ASN A 2 -27.23 -17.54 32.38
N GLY A 3 -27.24 -18.75 31.81
CA GLY A 3 -26.22 -19.19 30.83
C GLY A 3 -26.01 -18.23 29.65
N ALA A 4 -27.05 -17.49 29.24
CA ALA A 4 -26.99 -16.48 28.19
C ALA A 4 -26.05 -15.29 28.51
N GLY A 5 -25.98 -14.83 29.77
CA GLY A 5 -25.12 -13.71 30.15
C GLY A 5 -23.64 -14.08 30.15
N ALA A 6 -23.33 -15.31 30.57
CA ALA A 6 -21.96 -15.84 30.51
C ALA A 6 -21.50 -16.03 29.06
N ALA A 7 -22.38 -16.55 28.19
CA ALA A 7 -22.08 -16.70 26.77
C ALA A 7 -21.84 -15.35 26.09
N PHE A 8 -22.67 -14.34 26.37
CA PHE A 8 -22.49 -12.99 25.82
C PHE A 8 -21.13 -12.40 26.22
N ALA A 9 -20.79 -12.43 27.51
CA ALA A 9 -19.52 -11.89 28.01
C ALA A 9 -18.31 -12.55 27.34
N ALA A 10 -18.32 -13.88 27.21
CA ALA A 10 -17.25 -14.62 26.55
C ALA A 10 -17.12 -14.25 25.06
N ILE A 11 -18.25 -14.14 24.35
CA ILE A 11 -18.25 -13.76 22.93
C ILE A 11 -17.71 -12.34 22.75
N THR A 12 -18.21 -11.37 23.52
CA THR A 12 -17.76 -9.97 23.41
C THR A 12 -16.29 -9.82 23.77
N GLU A 13 -15.80 -10.58 24.75
CA GLU A 13 -14.40 -10.56 25.15
C GLU A 13 -13.49 -11.11 24.03
N ILE A 14 -13.84 -12.27 23.45
CA ILE A 14 -13.10 -12.84 22.32
C ILE A 14 -13.12 -11.88 21.13
N LEU A 15 -14.27 -11.31 20.78
CA LEU A 15 -14.38 -10.36 19.67
C LEU A 15 -13.57 -9.08 19.91
N THR A 16 -13.51 -8.60 21.15
CA THR A 16 -12.71 -7.43 21.53
C THR A 16 -11.23 -7.70 21.31
N TRP A 17 -10.70 -8.77 21.90
CA TRP A 17 -9.27 -9.08 21.80
C TRP A 17 -8.86 -9.51 20.39
N ALA A 18 -9.69 -10.31 19.71
CA ALA A 18 -9.43 -10.73 18.34
C ALA A 18 -9.51 -9.54 17.37
N GLY A 19 -10.54 -8.69 17.50
CA GLY A 19 -10.74 -7.53 16.64
C GLY A 19 -9.64 -6.48 16.81
N LEU A 20 -9.34 -6.08 18.05
CA LEU A 20 -8.30 -5.11 18.33
C LEU A 20 -6.89 -5.66 18.05
N GLY A 21 -6.64 -6.93 18.38
CA GLY A 21 -5.37 -7.59 18.08
C GLY A 21 -5.11 -7.69 16.58
N ALA A 22 -6.11 -8.12 15.79
CA ALA A 22 -6.02 -8.13 14.34
C ALA A 22 -5.81 -6.71 13.79
N ALA A 23 -6.55 -5.71 14.29
CA ALA A 23 -6.39 -4.31 13.87
C ALA A 23 -4.96 -3.80 14.10
N ALA A 24 -4.37 -4.12 15.26
CA ALA A 24 -3.00 -3.75 15.57
C ALA A 24 -1.99 -4.40 14.60
N VAL A 25 -2.12 -5.71 14.36
CA VAL A 25 -1.21 -6.45 13.47
C VAL A 25 -1.32 -5.96 12.02
N PHE A 26 -2.55 -5.90 11.47
CA PHE A 26 -2.76 -5.46 10.09
C PHE A 26 -2.44 -3.97 9.91
N GLY A 27 -2.71 -3.13 10.92
CA GLY A 27 -2.36 -1.71 10.91
C GLY A 27 -0.85 -1.51 10.90
N ALA A 28 -0.10 -2.25 11.72
CA ALA A 28 1.36 -2.23 11.70
C ALA A 28 1.92 -2.71 10.36
N ALA A 29 1.39 -3.81 9.81
CA ALA A 29 1.78 -4.29 8.48
C ALA A 29 1.51 -3.25 7.39
N ALA A 30 0.34 -2.59 7.41
CA ALA A 30 0.00 -1.53 6.47
C ALA A 30 1.00 -0.36 6.54
N LEU A 31 1.39 0.04 7.75
CA LEU A 31 2.41 1.08 7.97
C LEU A 31 3.78 0.65 7.44
N ILE A 32 4.22 -0.57 7.75
CA ILE A 32 5.50 -1.11 7.27
C ILE A 32 5.54 -1.10 5.75
N VAL A 33 4.50 -1.63 5.10
CA VAL A 33 4.42 -1.65 3.62
C VAL A 33 4.41 -0.24 3.06
N LYS A 34 3.64 0.68 3.65
CA LYS A 34 3.61 2.08 3.22
C LYS A 34 4.98 2.76 3.31
N LEU A 35 5.70 2.53 4.41
CA LEU A 35 7.04 3.09 4.61
C LEU A 35 8.07 2.46 3.67
N ALA A 36 7.97 1.14 3.45
CA ALA A 36 8.87 0.40 2.55
C ALA A 36 8.67 0.77 1.07
N ASP A 37 7.43 1.04 0.64
CA ASP A 37 7.11 1.42 -0.75
C ASP A 37 7.68 2.81 -1.10
N GLY A 38 7.77 3.71 -0.11
CA GLY A 38 8.40 5.01 -0.27
C GLY A 38 7.50 6.05 -0.97
N THR A 39 8.13 7.12 -1.48
CA THR A 39 7.42 8.19 -2.19
C THR A 39 7.65 8.06 -3.68
N TRP A 40 6.55 8.05 -4.44
CA TRP A 40 6.53 7.95 -5.89
C TRP A 40 5.99 9.25 -6.48
N LEU A 41 6.74 9.86 -7.40
CA LEU A 41 6.36 11.12 -8.03
C LEU A 41 6.08 10.92 -9.52
N PRO A 42 5.02 11.55 -10.07
CA PRO A 42 4.73 11.48 -11.48
C PRO A 42 5.75 12.29 -12.26
N VAL A 43 6.31 11.69 -13.31
CA VAL A 43 7.25 12.34 -14.22
C VAL A 43 6.89 11.99 -15.66
N ARG A 44 7.20 12.92 -16.55
CA ARG A 44 7.12 12.70 -17.99
C ARG A 44 8.50 12.25 -18.46
N ALA A 45 8.57 11.04 -18.99
CA ALA A 45 9.79 10.47 -19.54
C ALA A 45 9.73 10.44 -21.07
N VAL A 46 10.89 10.57 -21.69
CA VAL A 46 11.07 10.48 -23.14
C VAL A 46 11.84 9.21 -23.45
N ILE A 47 11.37 8.47 -24.45
CA ILE A 47 12.04 7.30 -24.99
C ILE A 47 13.13 7.78 -25.94
N ILE A 48 14.35 7.35 -25.68
CA ILE A 48 15.50 7.68 -26.52
C ILE A 48 16.27 6.41 -26.85
N GLY A 49 16.84 6.39 -28.05
CA GLY A 49 17.82 5.37 -28.40
C GLY A 49 19.13 5.62 -27.63
N ASP A 50 19.67 4.58 -27.01
CA ASP A 50 21.03 4.57 -26.48
C ASP A 50 21.98 4.02 -27.56
N PRO A 51 22.77 4.88 -28.24
CA PRO A 51 23.70 4.45 -29.28
C PRO A 51 24.91 3.68 -28.73
N ASP A 52 25.21 3.80 -27.44
CA ASP A 52 26.37 3.19 -26.78
C ASP A 52 26.01 1.92 -25.99
N ALA A 53 24.73 1.49 -26.01
CA ALA A 53 24.26 0.29 -25.33
C ALA A 53 24.97 -0.97 -25.87
N ALA A 54 25.69 -1.66 -24.98
CA ALA A 54 26.40 -2.91 -25.27
C ALA A 54 25.46 -4.08 -25.60
N ASP A 55 24.22 -4.04 -25.10
CA ASP A 55 23.17 -5.01 -25.37
C ASP A 55 22.19 -4.44 -26.41
N PRO A 56 21.98 -5.10 -27.57
CA PRO A 56 21.00 -4.68 -28.57
C PRO A 56 19.57 -4.56 -28.04
N SER A 57 19.22 -5.27 -26.97
CA SER A 57 17.92 -5.20 -26.30
C SER A 57 17.78 -4.02 -25.34
N ALA A 58 18.90 -3.39 -24.95
CA ALA A 58 18.96 -2.17 -24.14
C ALA A 58 19.08 -0.89 -24.99
N ARG A 59 18.84 -0.98 -26.30
CA ARG A 59 18.96 0.15 -27.23
C ARG A 59 17.98 1.28 -27.01
N GLU A 60 16.94 1.08 -26.20
CA GLU A 60 15.98 2.14 -25.87
C GLU A 60 15.87 2.26 -24.35
N VAL A 61 16.01 3.49 -23.87
CA VAL A 61 15.85 3.84 -22.46
C VAL A 61 14.79 4.92 -22.34
N VAL A 62 14.10 4.93 -21.20
CA VAL A 62 13.27 6.07 -20.80
C VAL A 62 14.12 7.00 -19.96
N ARG A 63 14.16 8.27 -20.36
CA ARG A 63 14.92 9.32 -19.68
C ARG A 63 13.97 10.42 -19.20
N TRP A 64 14.15 10.88 -17.97
CA TRP A 64 13.35 11.95 -17.39
C TRP A 64 14.20 12.91 -16.56
N PHE A 65 13.62 14.07 -16.26
CA PHE A 65 14.21 15.05 -15.35
C PHE A 65 13.54 14.94 -13.98
N GLY A 66 14.35 14.70 -12.95
CA GLY A 66 13.98 14.77 -11.53
C GLY A 66 14.62 15.99 -10.84
N GLU A 67 14.34 16.17 -9.55
CA GLU A 67 14.89 17.28 -8.75
C GLU A 67 16.44 17.28 -8.69
N ASP A 68 17.05 16.11 -8.75
CA ASP A 68 18.50 15.88 -8.66
C ASP A 68 19.19 15.71 -10.02
N GLY A 69 18.45 15.88 -11.13
CA GLY A 69 18.99 15.91 -12.48
C GLY A 69 18.33 14.92 -13.43
N VAL A 70 19.13 14.38 -14.35
CA VAL A 70 18.67 13.43 -15.38
C VAL A 70 18.74 12.01 -14.85
N HIS A 71 17.65 11.28 -15.01
CA HIS A 71 17.55 9.86 -14.67
C HIS A 71 17.17 9.05 -15.89
N GLU A 72 17.53 7.77 -15.88
CA GLU A 72 17.21 6.85 -16.95
C GLU A 72 16.88 5.45 -16.40
N ALA A 73 16.02 4.75 -17.12
CA ALA A 73 15.69 3.36 -16.82
C ALA A 73 15.53 2.57 -18.14
N PRO A 74 15.80 1.26 -18.13
CA PRO A 74 15.57 0.42 -19.29
C PRO A 74 14.11 0.48 -19.77
N LEU A 75 13.89 0.56 -21.08
CA LEU A 75 12.55 0.51 -21.63
C LEU A 75 12.00 -0.92 -21.56
N THR A 76 11.02 -1.15 -20.69
CA THR A 76 10.28 -2.41 -20.63
C THR A 76 9.15 -2.44 -21.66
N ALA A 77 8.70 -3.64 -22.04
CA ALA A 77 7.58 -3.80 -22.97
C ALA A 77 6.29 -3.13 -22.46
N GLU A 78 6.07 -3.14 -21.14
CA GLU A 78 4.93 -2.48 -20.49
C GLU A 78 5.00 -0.96 -20.64
N LEU A 79 6.16 -0.36 -20.39
CA LEU A 79 6.39 1.08 -20.60
C LEU A 79 6.19 1.45 -22.07
N ARG A 80 6.70 0.62 -22.99
CA ARG A 80 6.54 0.84 -24.44
C ARG A 80 5.08 0.80 -24.86
N ALA A 81 4.29 -0.11 -24.30
CA ALA A 81 2.87 -0.25 -24.59
C ALA A 81 2.03 0.91 -24.03
N ALA A 82 2.47 1.52 -22.93
CA ALA A 82 1.83 2.69 -22.32
C ALA A 82 2.27 4.04 -22.94
N ALA A 83 3.30 4.04 -23.79
CA ALA A 83 3.86 5.25 -24.39
C ALA A 83 2.94 5.84 -25.46
N GLU A 84 2.85 7.18 -25.48
CA GLU A 84 2.21 7.96 -26.54
C GLU A 84 3.31 8.55 -27.44
N GLY A 85 3.61 7.85 -28.53
CA GLY A 85 4.76 8.18 -29.38
C GLY A 85 6.08 7.85 -28.68
N ASP A 86 6.89 8.88 -28.46
CA ASP A 86 8.20 8.79 -27.77
C ASP A 86 8.12 9.31 -26.33
N GLU A 87 6.92 9.54 -25.79
CA GLU A 87 6.73 9.98 -24.40
C GLU A 87 5.94 8.96 -23.60
N VAL A 88 6.25 8.83 -22.31
CA VAL A 88 5.48 8.02 -21.37
C VAL A 88 5.37 8.73 -20.03
N MET A 89 4.17 8.70 -19.45
CA MET A 89 3.95 9.13 -18.07
C MET A 89 4.25 7.96 -17.14
N LEU A 90 5.20 8.14 -16.23
CA LEU A 90 5.59 7.12 -15.27
C LEU A 90 5.77 7.73 -13.88
N HIS A 91 5.90 6.88 -12.88
CA HIS A 91 6.21 7.26 -11.52
C HIS A 91 7.62 6.77 -11.19
N HIS A 92 8.46 7.69 -10.72
CA HIS A 92 9.79 7.34 -10.24
C HIS A 92 9.83 7.40 -8.70
N ARG A 93 10.65 6.54 -8.10
CA ARG A 93 10.84 6.55 -6.66
C ARG A 93 11.87 7.60 -6.26
N VAL A 94 11.51 8.47 -5.31
CA VAL A 94 12.44 9.47 -4.75
C VAL A 94 13.63 8.76 -4.08
N GLY A 95 14.84 9.10 -4.49
CA GLY A 95 16.09 8.51 -3.98
C GLY A 95 16.54 7.21 -4.66
N SER A 96 15.83 6.75 -5.71
CA SER A 96 16.27 5.67 -6.60
C SER A 96 16.45 6.20 -8.02
N ARG A 97 17.47 5.70 -8.74
CA ARG A 97 17.74 6.12 -10.13
C ARG A 97 17.03 5.26 -11.17
N ASP A 98 16.82 3.98 -10.89
CA ASP A 98 16.45 3.00 -11.93
C ASP A 98 15.05 2.40 -11.71
N ASP A 99 14.34 2.80 -10.65
CA ASP A 99 13.06 2.20 -10.26
C ASP A 99 11.87 3.04 -10.76
N VAL A 100 11.15 2.50 -11.74
CA VAL A 100 10.03 3.14 -12.43
C VAL A 100 8.82 2.24 -12.45
N ARG A 101 7.63 2.83 -12.30
CA ARG A 101 6.34 2.14 -12.36
C ARG A 101 5.32 2.96 -13.14
N LEU A 102 4.40 2.29 -13.84
CA LEU A 102 3.26 2.96 -14.47
C LEU A 102 2.24 3.39 -13.40
N ASP A 103 1.99 2.53 -12.42
CA ASP A 103 1.04 2.79 -11.35
C ASP A 103 1.67 3.52 -10.17
N ALA A 104 1.01 4.61 -9.76
CA ALA A 104 1.43 5.47 -8.67
C ALA A 104 1.35 4.83 -7.27
N HIS A 105 0.54 3.79 -7.09
CA HIS A 105 0.18 3.30 -5.76
C HIS A 105 0.12 1.78 -5.69
N SER A 106 0.92 1.21 -4.78
CA SER A 106 0.73 -0.17 -4.35
C SER A 106 -0.66 -0.34 -3.69
N PRO A 107 -1.44 -1.40 -4.03
CA PRO A 107 -2.75 -1.63 -3.43
C PRO A 107 -2.66 -2.13 -1.98
N TRP A 108 -1.50 -2.64 -1.56
CA TRP A 108 -1.32 -3.34 -0.30
C TRP A 108 -1.59 -2.52 0.97
N PRO A 109 -1.10 -1.26 1.10
CA PRO A 109 -1.42 -0.43 2.27
C PRO A 109 -2.92 -0.20 2.44
N ARG A 110 -3.66 -0.05 1.33
CA ARG A 110 -5.11 0.16 1.35
C ARG A 110 -5.84 -1.11 1.78
N LEU A 111 -5.44 -2.26 1.26
CA LEU A 111 -6.02 -3.55 1.62
C LEU A 111 -5.79 -3.87 3.10
N LEU A 112 -4.53 -3.79 3.56
CA LEU A 112 -4.17 -4.05 4.96
C LEU A 112 -4.84 -3.04 5.91
N GLY A 113 -4.84 -1.76 5.54
CA GLY A 113 -5.53 -0.72 6.31
C GLY A 113 -7.04 -0.94 6.39
N GLY A 114 -7.68 -1.37 5.30
CA GLY A 114 -9.09 -1.73 5.28
C GLY A 114 -9.43 -2.90 6.21
N VAL A 115 -8.62 -3.97 6.18
CA VAL A 115 -8.77 -5.13 7.09
C VAL A 115 -8.55 -4.70 8.54
N ALA A 116 -7.55 -3.86 8.81
CA ALA A 116 -7.29 -3.33 10.15
C ALA A 116 -8.47 -2.52 10.68
N LEU A 117 -9.05 -1.64 9.84
CA LEU A 117 -10.23 -0.84 10.21
C LEU A 117 -11.46 -1.71 10.47
N ALA A 118 -11.72 -2.70 9.60
CA ALA A 118 -12.87 -3.59 9.76
C ALA A 118 -12.79 -4.42 11.06
N SER A 119 -11.63 -5.05 11.31
CA SER A 119 -11.39 -5.83 12.52
C SER A 119 -11.42 -4.97 13.79
N GLY A 120 -10.80 -3.78 13.74
CA GLY A 120 -10.82 -2.82 14.84
C GLY A 120 -12.23 -2.33 15.15
N GLY A 121 -13.05 -2.08 14.11
CA GLY A 121 -14.46 -1.75 14.27
C GLY A 121 -15.25 -2.83 14.99
N VAL A 122 -15.07 -4.10 14.63
CA VAL A 122 -15.70 -5.23 15.33
C VAL A 122 -15.27 -5.29 16.79
N GLY A 123 -13.96 -5.17 17.07
CA GLY A 123 -13.45 -5.20 18.44
C GLY A 123 -13.96 -4.04 19.29
N LEU A 124 -14.02 -2.84 18.72
CA LEU A 124 -14.55 -1.65 19.39
C LEU A 124 -16.05 -1.78 19.69
N LEU A 125 -16.85 -2.28 18.74
CA LEU A 125 -18.28 -2.51 18.96
C LEU A 125 -18.52 -3.56 20.05
N ALA A 126 -17.72 -4.62 20.09
CA ALA A 126 -17.80 -5.63 21.14
C ALA A 126 -17.46 -5.05 22.52
N LEU A 127 -16.44 -4.20 22.61
CA LEU A 127 -16.07 -3.50 23.84
C LEU A 127 -17.20 -2.56 24.32
N VAL A 128 -17.78 -1.76 23.40
CA VAL A 128 -18.90 -0.88 23.72
C VAL A 128 -20.10 -1.68 24.22
N ALA A 129 -20.41 -2.80 23.58
CA ALA A 129 -21.49 -3.69 24.01
C ALA A 129 -21.25 -4.26 25.42
N GLN A 130 -20.01 -4.64 25.73
CA GLN A 130 -19.63 -5.11 27.07
C GLN A 130 -19.81 -4.02 28.13
N ILE A 131 -19.35 -2.80 27.85
CA ILE A 131 -19.51 -1.64 28.75
C ILE A 131 -21.00 -1.34 28.98
N ALA A 132 -21.81 -1.30 27.91
CA ALA A 132 -23.24 -1.06 28.00
C ALA A 132 -23.95 -2.14 28.84
N ALA A 133 -23.57 -3.41 28.68
CA ALA A 133 -24.11 -4.51 29.46
C ALA A 133 -23.78 -4.39 30.95
N MET A 134 -22.58 -3.89 31.31
CA MET A 134 -22.24 -3.64 32.72
C MET A 134 -23.15 -2.60 33.35
N PHE A 135 -23.46 -1.51 32.64
CA PHE A 135 -24.39 -0.49 33.13
C PHE A 135 -25.85 -0.96 33.18
N ALA A 136 -26.26 -1.84 32.26
CA ALA A 136 -27.61 -2.39 32.27
C ALA A 136 -27.83 -3.44 33.36
N ALA A 137 -26.75 -4.06 33.87
CA ALA A 137 -26.79 -5.10 34.89
C ALA A 137 -26.51 -4.60 36.32
N GLY A 138 -25.97 -3.39 36.47
CA GLY A 138 -25.75 -2.71 37.76
C GLY A 138 -26.98 -1.92 38.21
#